data_AF-A0A2Z5ACY5-F1
#
_entry.id   AF-A0A2Z5ACY5-F1
#
_cell.length_a   1.000
_cell.length_b   1.000
_cell.length_c   1.000
_cell.angle_alpha   90.00
_cell.angle_beta   90.00
_cell.angle_gamma   90.00
#
_symmetry.space_group_name_H-M   'P 1'
#
loop_
_entity.id
_entity.type
_entity.pdbx_description
1 polymer ?
#
loop_
_entity_poly.entity_id
_entity_poly.type
_entity_poly.pdbx_seq_one_letter_code
_entity_poly.pdbx_strand_id
1 'polypeptide(L)' 'MSGSVVIADVGGLMRFAGLVTLASNERGILSFIPAEKITHHLDEMMRMELAGIVKPEDSGSRDGSVDEGSGDA' A
#
# COMPACT_ATOMS: atom_id res chain seq x y z
N MET A 1 -3.81 -14.00 -13.87
CA MET A 1 -3.41 -12.70 -14.46
C MET A 1 -3.26 -11.59 -13.41
N SER A 2 -3.11 -11.92 -12.11
CA SER A 2 -2.83 -10.89 -11.11
C SER A 2 -1.40 -10.38 -11.23
N GLY A 3 -1.21 -9.10 -10.95
CA GLY A 3 0.05 -8.39 -11.17
C GLY A 3 0.30 -8.02 -12.63
N SER A 4 -0.59 -8.41 -13.56
CA SER A 4 -0.49 -8.02 -14.96
C SER A 4 -0.73 -6.52 -15.15
N VAL A 5 -0.04 -5.92 -16.11
CA VAL A 5 -0.17 -4.51 -16.48
C VAL A 5 -1.45 -4.30 -17.29
N VAL A 6 -2.19 -3.25 -16.98
CA VAL A 6 -3.33 -2.77 -17.76
C VAL A 6 -2.88 -1.58 -18.60
N ILE A 7 -3.01 -1.71 -19.92
CA ILE A 7 -2.84 -0.61 -20.88
C ILE A 7 -4.22 -0.28 -21.46
N ALA A 8 -4.60 0.99 -21.46
CA ALA A 8 -5.86 1.46 -22.01
C ALA A 8 -5.67 2.67 -22.92
N ASP A 9 -6.58 2.85 -23.87
CA ASP A 9 -6.64 4.06 -24.68
C ASP A 9 -7.23 5.20 -23.84
N VAL A 10 -6.46 6.28 -23.69
CA VAL A 10 -6.90 7.53 -23.08
C VAL A 10 -6.57 8.66 -24.06
N GLY A 11 -7.59 9.10 -24.80
CA GLY A 11 -7.47 10.21 -25.75
C GLY A 11 -6.68 9.88 -27.02
N GLY A 12 -6.79 8.64 -27.52
CA GLY A 12 -6.09 8.16 -28.72
C GLY A 12 -4.67 7.67 -28.44
N LEU A 13 -4.29 7.52 -27.17
CA LEU A 13 -2.96 7.09 -26.74
C LEU A 13 -3.07 5.90 -25.80
N MET A 14 -2.33 4.84 -26.12
CA MET A 14 -2.18 3.68 -25.23
C MET A 14 -1.35 4.08 -24.03
N ARG A 15 -1.97 4.08 -22.85
CA ARG A 15 -1.37 4.54 -21.60
C ARG A 15 -1.47 3.47 -20.53
N PHE A 16 -0.51 3.50 -19.60
CA PHE A 16 -0.58 2.73 -18.38
C PHE A 16 -1.80 3.15 -17.57
N ALA A 17 -2.72 2.21 -17.35
CA ALA A 17 -3.98 2.44 -16.65
C ALA A 17 -4.01 1.80 -15.27
N GLY A 18 -3.14 0.83 -14.99
CA GLY A 18 -3.06 0.20 -13.67
C GLY A 18 -2.52 -1.21 -13.66
N LEU A 19 -2.71 -1.90 -12.53
CA LEU A 19 -2.30 -3.28 -12.32
C LEU A 19 -3.48 -4.16 -11.91
N VAL A 20 -3.63 -5.31 -12.56
CA VAL A 20 -4.68 -6.29 -12.27
C VAL A 20 -4.47 -6.87 -10.87
N THR A 21 -5.55 -6.93 -10.09
CA THR A 21 -5.57 -7.60 -8.78
C THR A 21 -6.11 -9.02 -8.91
N LEU A 22 -5.86 -9.86 -7.89
CA LEU A 22 -6.43 -11.22 -7.80
C LEU A 22 -7.96 -11.22 -7.68
N ALA A 23 -8.56 -10.13 -7.22
CA ALA A 23 -9.99 -10.06 -6.94
C ALA A 23 -10.78 -9.80 -8.23
N SER A 24 -11.39 -10.82 -8.82
CA SER A 24 -12.57 -10.58 -9.66
C SER A 24 -13.75 -10.30 -8.74
N ASN A 25 -14.62 -9.37 -9.10
CA ASN A 25 -15.92 -9.28 -8.42
C ASN A 25 -16.85 -10.42 -8.88
N GLU A 26 -17.99 -10.58 -8.23
CA GLU A 26 -19.00 -11.61 -8.54
C GLU A 26 -19.53 -11.52 -9.99
N ARG A 27 -19.32 -10.39 -10.67
CA ARG A 27 -19.75 -10.15 -12.05
C ARG A 27 -18.67 -10.50 -13.07
N GLY A 28 -17.54 -11.08 -12.64
CA GLY A 28 -16.43 -11.42 -13.54
C GLY A 28 -15.64 -10.19 -14.02
N ILE A 29 -15.87 -9.01 -13.43
CA ILE A 29 -15.16 -7.80 -13.80
C ILE A 29 -13.79 -7.85 -13.13
N LEU A 30 -12.75 -7.77 -13.96
CA LEU A 30 -11.38 -7.65 -13.51
C LEU A 30 -11.24 -6.42 -12.60
N SER A 31 -10.90 -6.63 -11.34
CA SER A 31 -10.51 -5.52 -10.47
C SER A 31 -9.03 -5.21 -10.70
N PHE A 32 -8.72 -3.93 -10.84
CA PHE A 32 -7.36 -3.44 -10.97
C PHE A 32 -7.15 -2.21 -10.10
N ILE A 33 -5.90 -1.94 -9.73
CA ILE A 33 -5.48 -0.72 -9.04
C ILE A 33 -5.21 0.33 -10.11
N PRO A 34 -5.95 1.46 -10.14
CA PRO A 34 -5.72 2.53 -11.12
C PRO A 34 -4.32 3.14 -11.01
N ALA A 35 -3.77 3.59 -12.15
CA ALA A 35 -2.47 4.22 -12.23
C ALA A 35 -2.33 5.45 -11.30
N GLU A 36 -3.39 6.22 -11.11
CA GLU A 36 -3.42 7.41 -10.24
C GLU A 36 -3.16 7.04 -8.78
N LYS A 37 -3.71 5.91 -8.31
CA LYS A 37 -3.47 5.45 -6.93
C LYS A 37 -2.04 4.96 -6.74
N ILE A 38 -1.51 4.27 -7.75
CA ILE A 38 -0.13 3.77 -7.73
C ILE A 38 0.84 4.96 -7.71
N THR A 39 0.66 5.92 -8.62
CA THR A 39 1.51 7.11 -8.73
C THR A 39 1.43 7.99 -7.48
N HIS A 40 0.25 8.18 -6.89
CA HIS A 40 0.11 8.87 -5.61
C HIS A 40 0.90 8.19 -4.50
N HIS A 41 0.80 6.87 -4.37
CA HIS A 41 1.50 6.14 -3.32
C HIS A 41 3.02 6.18 -3.51
N LEU A 42 3.50 6.07 -4.74
CA LEU A 42 4.93 6.20 -5.05
C LEU A 42 5.45 7.61 -4.76
N ASP A 43 4.68 8.65 -5.09
CA ASP A 43 5.02 10.04 -4.74
C ASP A 43 5.07 10.25 -3.22
N GLU A 44 4.11 9.70 -2.48
CA GLU A 44 4.12 9.73 -1.02
C GLU A 44 5.37 9.04 -0.44
N MET A 45 5.73 7.86 -0.95
CA MET A 45 6.94 7.14 -0.56
C MET A 45 8.21 7.95 -0.82
N MET A 46 8.36 8.52 -2.02
CA MET A 46 9.51 9.35 -2.37
C MET A 46 9.60 10.58 -1.46
N ARG A 47 8.47 11.23 -1.14
CA ARG A 47 8.46 12.39 -0.23
C ARG A 47 8.86 12.02 1.18
N MET A 48 8.41 10.88 1.71
CA MET A 48 8.81 10.39 3.03
C MET A 48 10.31 10.06 3.06
N GLU A 49 10.83 9.42 2.01
CA GLU A 49 12.25 9.13 1.85
C GLU A 49 13.08 10.42 1.82
N LEU A 50 12.68 11.40 1.00
CA LEU A 50 13.35 12.70 0.89
C LEU A 50 13.29 13.51 2.19
N ALA A 51 12.22 13.37 2.98
CA ALA A 51 12.09 14.01 4.27
C ALA A 51 12.94 13.33 5.37
N GLY A 52 13.65 12.24 5.05
CA GLY A 52 14.40 11.45 6.02
C GLY A 52 13.51 10.72 7.03
N ILE A 53 12.20 10.63 6.75
CA ILE A 53 11.22 9.99 7.61
C ILE A 53 11.14 8.52 7.19
N VAL A 54 11.97 7.69 7.82
CA VAL A 54 11.75 6.24 7.81
C VAL A 54 10.49 6.02 8.63
N LYS A 55 9.36 5.72 7.97
CA LYS A 55 8.14 5.32 8.65
C LYS A 55 8.50 4.05 9.44
N PRO A 56 8.50 4.05 10.78
CA PRO A 56 8.71 2.82 11.51
C PRO A 56 7.59 1.89 11.07
N GLU A 57 7.95 0.68 10.62
CA GLU A 57 6.95 -0.36 10.47
C GLU A 57 6.22 -0.45 11.82
N ASP A 58 4.88 -0.48 11.80
CA ASP A 58 4.07 -0.71 13.00
C ASP A 58 4.45 -2.10 13.57
N SER A 59 5.55 -2.16 14.30
CA SER A 59 5.89 -3.25 15.18
C SER A 59 4.87 -3.16 16.29
N GLY A 60 3.80 -3.95 16.16
CA GLY A 60 2.72 -4.06 17.13
C GLY A 60 3.27 -4.27 18.53
N SER A 61 3.47 -3.17 19.24
CA SER A 61 3.76 -3.12 20.66
C SER A 61 2.41 -3.08 21.35
N ARG A 62 1.85 -4.27 21.59
CA ARG A 62 0.98 -4.44 22.76
C ARG A 62 1.89 -4.47 23.97
N ASP A 63 2.25 -3.28 24.41
CA ASP A 63 2.86 -3.04 25.70
C ASP A 63 1.81 -3.36 26.77
N GLY A 64 1.94 -4.55 27.38
CA GLY A 64 1.17 -4.97 28.52
C GLY A 64 2.00 -4.74 29.77
N SER A 65 1.91 -3.54 30.32
CA SER A 65 2.46 -3.16 31.62
C SER A 65 2.03 -4.14 32.73
N VAL A 66 2.99 -4.76 33.43
CA VAL A 66 2.81 -5.21 34.83
C VAL A 66 4.09 -4.95 35.61
N ASP A 67 4.11 -3.76 36.22
CA ASP A 67 4.48 -3.43 37.60
C ASP A 67 5.64 -4.21 38.26
N GLU A 68 6.80 -3.55 38.38
CA GLU A 68 7.85 -3.90 39.34
C GLU A 68 7.42 -3.45 40.75
N GLY A 69 6.90 -4.39 41.54
CA GLY A 69 6.69 -4.23 42.98
C GLY A 69 7.91 -4.70 43.78
N SER A 70 8.61 -3.74 44.37
CA SER A 70 9.73 -3.87 45.32
C SER A 70 9.37 -4.54 46.66
N GLY A 71 10.33 -5.27 47.26
CA GLY A 71 10.68 -5.13 48.69
C GLY A 71 10.27 -6.23 49.69
N ASP A 72 11.29 -6.92 50.22
CA ASP A 72 11.52 -7.43 51.58
C ASP A 72 10.36 -7.97 52.47
N ALA A 73 10.53 -9.24 52.89
CA ALA A 73 10.41 -9.70 54.28
C ALA A 73 11.13 -11.05 54.47
#